data_AF-A0A4S1DRZ8-F1
#
_entry.id   AF-A0A4S1DRZ8-F1
#
_cell.length_a   1.000
_cell.length_b   1.000
_cell.length_c   1.000
_cell.angle_alpha   90.00
_cell.angle_beta   90.00
_cell.angle_gamma   90.00
#
_symmetry.space_group_name_H-M   'P 1'
#
loop_
_entity.id
_entity.type
_entity.pdbx_description
1 polymer ?
#
loop_
_entity_poly.entity_id
_entity_poly.type
_entity_poly.pdbx_seq_one_letter_code
_entity_poly.pdbx_strand_id
1 'polypeptide(L)'
;GLSLTAGTGLIDVSTSTPGTYTVTYTTAGTCPNSSTASVTINALDDAGFSYSAAAYCADATDPTPSITGLTGGTFSSTLGLSLTAGTGLIDVSTSTPGTYTVTYTTAGTCPNSSTASVTIN
;
A
#
# COMPACT_ATOMS: atom_id res chain seq x y z
N GLY A 1 -8.11 15.44 -9.92
CA GLY A 1 -7.52 16.77 -9.62
C GLY A 1 -7.63 17.06 -8.13
N LEU A 2 -7.22 18.24 -7.68
CA LEU A 2 -7.37 18.68 -6.28
C LEU A 2 -8.84 19.04 -5.97
N SER A 3 -9.36 18.50 -4.88
CA SER A 3 -10.67 18.86 -4.31
C SER A 3 -10.48 19.98 -3.27
N LEU A 4 -10.84 21.21 -3.64
CA LEU A 4 -10.69 22.41 -2.81
C LEU A 4 -12.03 23.16 -2.71
N THR A 5 -12.43 23.51 -1.49
CA THR A 5 -13.62 24.36 -1.26
C THR A 5 -13.25 25.84 -1.36
N ALA A 6 -13.75 26.50 -2.40
CA ALA A 6 -13.58 27.95 -2.57
C ALA A 6 -14.25 28.73 -1.42
N GLY A 7 -13.54 29.73 -0.88
CA GLY A 7 -14.03 30.57 0.22
C GLY A 7 -13.59 30.12 1.62
N THR A 8 -13.42 28.81 1.86
CA THR A 8 -12.87 28.28 3.12
C THR A 8 -11.42 27.79 2.99
N GLY A 9 -10.97 27.46 1.78
CA GLY A 9 -9.63 26.91 1.54
C GLY A 9 -9.45 25.47 2.00
N LEU A 10 -10.55 24.76 2.34
CA LEU A 10 -10.49 23.37 2.78
C LEU A 10 -10.14 22.44 1.62
N ILE A 11 -9.11 21.62 1.82
CA ILE A 11 -8.68 20.58 0.88
C ILE A 11 -9.19 19.23 1.40
N ASP A 12 -9.93 18.51 0.56
CA ASP A 12 -10.29 17.12 0.81
C ASP A 12 -9.31 16.19 0.10
N VAL A 13 -8.36 15.64 0.87
CA VAL A 13 -7.32 14.75 0.35
C VAL A 13 -7.91 13.41 -0.13
N SER A 14 -9.04 12.96 0.45
CA SER A 14 -9.63 11.65 0.13
C SER A 14 -10.28 11.59 -1.24
N THR A 15 -10.74 12.73 -1.75
CA THR A 15 -11.35 12.88 -3.08
C THR A 15 -10.38 13.48 -4.11
N SER A 16 -9.17 13.84 -3.68
CA SER A 16 -8.14 14.40 -4.55
C SER A 16 -7.28 13.32 -5.19
N THR A 17 -6.86 13.53 -6.44
CA THR A 17 -5.86 12.64 -7.07
C THR A 17 -4.46 12.95 -6.55
N PRO A 18 -3.55 11.96 -6.43
CA PRO A 18 -2.14 12.24 -6.16
C PRO A 18 -1.53 13.19 -7.18
N GLY A 19 -0.62 14.05 -6.72
CA GLY A 19 0.03 15.07 -7.53
C GLY A 19 0.40 16.31 -6.72
N THR A 20 1.14 17.21 -7.38
CA THR A 20 1.48 18.53 -6.83
C THR A 20 0.52 19.56 -7.39
N TYR A 21 -0.06 20.36 -6.50
CA TYR A 21 -1.03 21.38 -6.82
C TYR A 21 -0.57 22.74 -6.31
N THR A 22 -0.81 23.78 -7.10
CA THR A 22 -0.61 25.17 -6.67
C THR A 22 -1.96 25.77 -6.32
N VAL A 23 -2.16 26.06 -5.04
CA VAL A 23 -3.34 26.76 -4.55
C VAL A 23 -3.07 28.26 -4.61
N THR A 24 -3.95 29.00 -5.28
CA THR A 24 -3.85 30.45 -5.38
C THR A 24 -4.96 31.09 -4.56
N TYR A 25 -4.59 31.97 -3.62
CA TYR A 25 -5.52 32.82 -2.90
C TYR A 25 -5.41 34.24 -3.45
N THR A 26 -6.54 34.82 -3.86
CA THR A 26 -6.60 36.19 -4.38
C THR A 26 -7.57 37.00 -3.53
N THR A 27 -7.13 38.16 -3.04
CA THR A 27 -7.98 39.09 -2.31
C THR A 27 -8.96 39.77 -3.26
N ALA A 28 -10.21 39.93 -2.82
CA ALA A 28 -11.21 40.71 -3.55
C ALA A 28 -11.04 42.21 -3.27
N GLY A 29 -11.36 43.07 -4.25
CA GLY A 29 -11.29 44.52 -4.10
C GLY A 29 -10.87 45.23 -5.38
N THR A 30 -10.72 46.55 -5.31
CA THR A 30 -10.31 47.41 -6.43
C THR A 30 -8.83 47.23 -6.82
N CYS A 31 -8.00 46.79 -5.88
CA CYS A 31 -6.59 46.43 -6.09
C CYS A 31 -6.36 45.00 -5.56
N PRO A 32 -6.72 43.96 -6.33
CA PRO A 32 -6.53 42.58 -5.89
C PRO A 32 -5.04 42.24 -5.76
N ASN A 33 -4.71 41.41 -4.79
CA ASN A 33 -3.38 40.81 -4.63
C ASN A 33 -3.54 39.29 -4.52
N SER A 34 -2.51 38.54 -4.90
CA SER A 34 -2.54 37.08 -4.85
C SER A 34 -1.32 36.51 -4.16
N SER A 35 -1.51 35.37 -3.49
CA SER A 35 -0.43 34.53 -2.96
C SER A 35 -0.68 33.08 -3.36
N THR A 36 0.40 32.31 -3.49
CA THR A 36 0.35 30.91 -3.90
C THR A 36 0.99 30.01 -2.86
N ALA A 37 0.44 28.82 -2.65
CA ALA A 37 1.02 27.76 -1.85
C ALA A 37 1.06 26.45 -2.66
N SER A 38 2.13 25.66 -2.50
CA SER A 38 2.21 24.31 -3.07
C SER A 38 1.70 23.27 -2.09
N VAL A 39 0.93 22.31 -2.59
CA VAL A 39 0.40 21.17 -1.84
C VAL A 39 0.71 19.91 -2.63
N THR A 40 1.41 18.96 -2.00
CA THR A 40 1.71 17.66 -2.60
C THR A 40 0.86 16.59 -1.95
N ILE A 41 0.11 15.85 -2.76
CA ILE A 41 -0.63 14.66 -2.36
C ILE A 41 0.13 13.47 -2.92
N ASN A 42 0.68 12.64 -2.04
CA ASN A 42 1.41 11.45 -2.44
C ASN A 42 0.43 10.32 -2.79
N ALA A 43 0.81 9.47 -3.75
CA ALA A 43 0.09 8.24 -3.99
C ALA A 43 0.36 7.26 -2.84
N LEU A 44 -0.58 6.34 -2.61
CA LEU A 44 -0.30 5.18 -1.77
C LEU A 44 0.87 4.38 -2.37
N ASP A 45 1.66 3.77 -1.50
CA ASP A 45 2.68 2.83 -1.93
C ASP A 45 2.03 1.66 -2.70
N ASP A 46 2.73 1.14 -3.71
CA ASP A 46 2.33 -0.10 -4.37
C ASP A 46 2.77 -1.29 -3.52
N ALA A 47 1.81 -2.00 -2.92
CA ALA A 47 2.08 -3.18 -2.10
C ALA A 47 1.98 -4.50 -2.90
N GLY A 48 2.01 -4.45 -4.24
CA GLY A 48 1.86 -5.61 -5.09
C GLY A 48 2.90 -6.71 -4.81
N PHE A 49 2.41 -7.93 -4.58
CA PHE A 49 3.22 -9.14 -4.49
C PHE A 49 2.40 -10.36 -4.94
N SER A 50 3.08 -11.46 -5.26
CA SER A 50 2.45 -12.72 -5.64
C SER A 50 3.31 -13.93 -5.29
N TYR A 51 2.67 -15.03 -4.92
CA TYR A 51 3.30 -16.36 -4.90
C TYR A 51 3.14 -17.06 -6.26
N SER A 52 4.00 -18.04 -6.53
CA SER A 52 3.97 -18.79 -7.80
C SER A 52 2.72 -19.65 -7.99
N ALA A 53 2.06 -20.04 -6.89
CA ALA A 53 0.83 -20.81 -6.87
C ALA A 53 -0.06 -20.36 -5.69
N ALA A 54 -1.35 -20.69 -5.77
CA ALA A 54 -2.31 -20.44 -4.69
C ALA A 54 -2.38 -21.59 -3.67
N ALA A 55 -1.81 -22.76 -3.99
CA ALA A 55 -1.82 -23.93 -3.13
C ALA A 55 -0.49 -24.70 -3.22
N TYR A 56 -0.04 -25.24 -2.09
CA TYR A 56 1.19 -26.00 -1.93
C TYR A 56 0.92 -27.25 -1.08
N CYS A 57 1.59 -28.35 -1.37
CA CYS A 57 1.59 -29.52 -0.50
C CYS A 57 2.60 -29.31 0.64
N ALA A 58 2.36 -29.90 1.81
CA ALA A 58 3.28 -29.81 2.95
C ALA A 58 4.70 -30.38 2.68
N ASP A 59 4.89 -31.17 1.62
CA ASP A 59 6.17 -31.73 1.16
C ASP A 59 6.78 -30.98 -0.04
N ALA A 60 6.17 -29.88 -0.47
CA ALA A 60 6.68 -29.06 -1.55
C ALA A 60 7.93 -28.25 -1.11
N THR A 61 8.60 -27.62 -2.08
CA THR A 61 9.63 -26.63 -1.77
C THR A 61 9.00 -25.35 -1.23
N ASP A 62 9.62 -24.78 -0.20
CA ASP A 62 9.24 -23.51 0.43
C ASP A 62 9.12 -22.37 -0.60
N PRO A 63 7.92 -21.80 -0.79
CA PRO A 63 7.72 -20.74 -1.77
C PRO A 63 8.12 -19.38 -1.20
N THR A 64 8.78 -18.58 -2.05
CA THR A 64 9.09 -17.16 -1.78
C THR A 64 8.23 -16.28 -2.69
N PRO A 65 7.64 -15.19 -2.18
CA PRO A 65 6.84 -14.29 -3.00
C PRO A 65 7.74 -13.42 -3.91
N SER A 66 7.19 -13.03 -5.06
CA SER A 66 7.75 -11.96 -5.89
C SER A 66 7.02 -10.66 -5.56
N ILE A 67 7.78 -9.62 -5.18
CA ILE A 67 7.24 -8.28 -4.96
C ILE A 67 7.27 -7.54 -6.30
N THR A 68 6.12 -7.06 -6.76
CA THR A 68 5.98 -6.28 -7.99
C THR A 68 5.93 -4.78 -7.71
N GLY A 69 5.56 -4.39 -6.48
CA GLY A 69 5.51 -3.01 -6.02
C GLY A 69 6.77 -2.58 -5.24
N LEU A 70 6.56 -1.74 -4.22
CA LEU A 70 7.60 -1.21 -3.35
C LEU A 70 8.18 -2.32 -2.45
N THR A 71 9.50 -2.53 -2.54
CA THR A 71 10.26 -3.48 -1.71
C THR A 71 10.59 -2.93 -0.32
N GLY A 72 10.97 -3.81 0.60
CA GLY A 72 11.41 -3.42 1.96
C GLY A 72 10.28 -3.29 2.97
N GLY A 73 9.07 -3.75 2.61
CA GLY A 73 7.96 -3.94 3.53
C GLY A 73 8.10 -5.20 4.38
N THR A 74 7.04 -5.53 5.11
CA THR A 74 6.97 -6.71 5.99
C THR A 74 5.79 -7.59 5.63
N PHE A 75 6.00 -8.91 5.77
CA PHE A 75 4.99 -9.93 5.58
C PHE A 75 4.42 -10.39 6.91
N SER A 76 3.12 -10.67 6.93
CA SER A 76 2.42 -11.31 8.04
C SER A 76 1.39 -12.31 7.51
N SER A 77 0.92 -13.20 8.38
CA SER A 77 -0.13 -14.16 8.03
C SER A 77 -1.03 -14.45 9.22
N THR A 78 -2.14 -15.14 8.95
CA THR A 78 -2.96 -15.76 9.99
C THR A 78 -2.20 -16.88 10.70
N LEU A 79 -2.55 -17.14 11.98
CA LEU A 79 -1.89 -18.17 12.80
C LEU A 79 -1.94 -19.55 12.13
N GLY A 80 -0.84 -20.29 12.21
CA GLY A 80 -0.69 -21.64 11.65
C GLY A 80 0.17 -21.71 10.39
N LEU A 81 0.43 -20.58 9.72
CA LEU A 81 1.40 -20.49 8.62
C LEU A 81 2.77 -20.06 9.17
N SER A 82 3.79 -20.86 8.89
CA SER A 82 5.18 -20.52 9.19
C SER A 82 5.70 -19.58 8.10
N LEU A 83 5.86 -18.30 8.44
CA LEU A 83 6.21 -17.24 7.50
C LEU A 83 7.34 -16.36 8.06
N THR A 84 8.37 -16.13 7.25
CA THR A 84 9.45 -15.19 7.59
C THR A 84 9.06 -13.76 7.22
N ALA A 85 8.83 -12.90 8.21
CA ALA A 85 8.29 -11.55 7.98
C ALA A 85 9.13 -10.65 7.05
N GLY A 86 10.47 -10.81 7.04
CA GLY A 86 11.35 -9.96 6.21
C GLY A 86 11.46 -10.38 4.74
N THR A 87 11.18 -11.65 4.43
CA THR A 87 11.35 -12.20 3.06
C THR A 87 10.04 -12.69 2.46
N GLY A 88 9.03 -12.93 3.29
CA GLY A 88 7.80 -13.59 2.89
C GLY A 88 7.97 -15.08 2.61
N LEU A 89 9.12 -15.68 2.91
CA LEU A 89 9.32 -17.12 2.73
C LEU A 89 8.32 -17.89 3.60
N ILE A 90 7.56 -18.79 2.98
CA ILE A 90 6.69 -19.74 3.68
C ILE A 90 7.44 -21.06 3.84
N ASP A 91 7.52 -21.56 5.06
CA ASP A 91 7.96 -22.94 5.32
C ASP A 91 6.72 -23.84 5.31
N VAL A 92 6.54 -24.60 4.23
CA VAL A 92 5.34 -25.43 4.04
C VAL A 92 5.35 -26.66 4.94
N SER A 93 6.53 -27.11 5.35
CA SER A 93 6.71 -28.33 6.16
C SER A 93 6.39 -28.11 7.63
N THR A 94 6.56 -26.89 8.13
CA THR A 94 6.23 -26.51 9.52
C THR A 94 4.88 -25.82 9.65
N SER A 95 4.20 -25.54 8.53
CA SER A 95 2.87 -24.96 8.49
C SER A 95 1.78 -26.02 8.70
N THR A 96 0.69 -25.65 9.38
CA THR A 96 -0.48 -26.53 9.47
C THR A 96 -1.24 -26.55 8.13
N PRO A 97 -1.82 -27.68 7.69
CA PRO A 97 -2.72 -27.68 6.54
C PRO A 97 -3.91 -26.73 6.76
N GLY A 98 -4.23 -25.90 5.76
CA GLY A 98 -5.24 -24.87 5.86
C GLY A 98 -5.06 -23.74 4.84
N THR A 99 -6.04 -22.84 4.78
CA THR A 99 -5.98 -21.63 3.94
C THR A 99 -5.63 -20.42 4.79
N TYR A 100 -4.63 -19.67 4.35
CA TYR A 100 -4.06 -18.52 5.04
C TYR A 100 -4.17 -17.27 4.19
N THR A 101 -4.29 -16.13 4.88
CA THR A 101 -4.16 -14.81 4.24
C THR A 101 -2.79 -14.26 4.57
N VAL A 102 -1.93 -14.17 3.56
CA VAL A 102 -0.64 -13.47 3.66
C VAL A 102 -0.88 -12.01 3.36
N THR A 103 -0.36 -11.12 4.21
CA THR A 103 -0.42 -9.66 4.04
C THR A 103 1.00 -9.14 3.87
N TYR A 104 1.21 -8.30 2.86
CA TYR A 104 2.45 -7.52 2.70
C TYR A 104 2.13 -6.04 2.94
N THR A 105 2.89 -5.41 3.84
CA THR A 105 2.73 -3.99 4.20
C THR A 105 4.00 -3.25 3.85
N THR A 106 3.90 -2.20 3.03
CA THR A 106 5.04 -1.38 2.64
C THR A 106 5.49 -0.45 3.77
N ALA A 107 6.74 0.01 3.71
CA ALA A 107 7.33 0.93 4.68
C ALA A 107 7.75 2.27 4.04
N GLY A 108 7.10 2.66 2.93
CA GLY A 108 7.37 3.90 2.21
C GLY A 108 6.72 5.12 2.85
N THR A 109 6.62 6.19 2.05
CA THR A 109 6.07 7.48 2.51
C THR A 109 4.58 7.41 2.78
N CYS A 110 3.84 6.58 2.03
CA CYS A 110 2.41 6.39 2.21
C CYS A 110 2.12 4.88 2.30
N PRO A 111 2.39 4.26 3.47
CA PRO A 111 2.26 2.83 3.66
C PRO A 111 0.92 2.30 3.18
N ASN A 112 0.98 1.19 2.46
CA ASN A 112 -0.17 0.49 1.94
C ASN A 112 0.04 -1.01 2.15
N SER A 113 -1.02 -1.79 2.01
CA SER A 113 -0.91 -3.25 2.08
C SER A 113 -1.68 -3.93 0.96
N SER A 114 -1.27 -5.16 0.68
CA SER A 114 -2.00 -6.07 -0.19
C SER A 114 -2.03 -7.44 0.45
N THR A 115 -2.95 -8.29 -0.01
CA THR A 115 -3.13 -9.64 0.52
C THR A 115 -3.12 -10.67 -0.60
N ALA A 116 -2.67 -11.87 -0.27
CA ALA A 116 -2.75 -13.05 -1.11
C ALA A 116 -3.25 -14.24 -0.29
N SER A 117 -4.12 -15.05 -0.88
CA SER A 117 -4.57 -16.30 -0.27
C SER A 117 -3.63 -17.44 -0.66
N VAL A 118 -3.17 -18.20 0.34
CA VAL A 118 -2.29 -19.36 0.16
C VAL A 118 -2.88 -20.55 0.90
N THR A 119 -2.99 -21.70 0.24
CA THR A 119 -3.47 -22.95 0.85
C THR A 119 -2.33 -23.95 1.00
N ILE A 120 -2.22 -24.55 2.18
CA ILE A 120 -1.34 -25.69 2.46
C ILE A 120 -2.21 -26.95 2.55
N ASN A 121 -1.91 -27.95 1.72
CA ASN A 121 -2.62 -29.23 1.65
C ASN A 121 -1.88 -30.33 2.43
#